data_AF-A0A448XZM1-F1
#
_entry.id   AF-A0A448XZM1-F1
#
_cell.length_a   1.000
_cell.length_b   1.000
_cell.length_c   1.000
_cell.angle_alpha   90.00
_cell.angle_beta   90.00
_cell.angle_gamma   90.00
#
_symmetry.space_group_name_H-M   'P 1'
#
loop_
_entity.id
_entity.type
_entity.pdbx_description
1 polymer ?
#
loop_
_entity_poly.entity_id
_entity_poly.type
_entity_poly.pdbx_seq_one_letter_code
_entity_poly.pdbx_strand_id
1 'polypeptide(L)'
;MKYLIILAILVFSSQSFAKERLPSNCAHLSEVSKATFVLFNKKEFMQLGECLAIAALKNHKSLDLVRSCNEVDENRRNFLGILSLSKLESILLGQCKGTIDYIYEHYNKERVNDYRYRSSNRIVYRCVKGEKAVDILRSSKKEEIGRSDVRDLLCDEVYN
;
A
#
# COMPACT_ATOMS: atom_id res chain seq x y z
N MET A 1 -29.32 -14.81 31.32
CA MET A 1 -29.20 -13.97 30.11
C MET A 1 -27.98 -13.03 30.11
N LYS A 2 -27.56 -12.43 31.25
CA LYS A 2 -26.35 -11.60 31.34
C LYS A 2 -25.05 -12.30 30.90
N TYR A 3 -24.88 -13.57 31.25
CA TYR A 3 -23.65 -14.32 30.94
C TYR A 3 -23.47 -14.65 29.45
N LEU A 4 -24.57 -14.76 28.70
CA LEU A 4 -24.51 -15.03 27.25
C LEU A 4 -24.03 -13.81 26.46
N ILE A 5 -24.35 -12.59 26.94
CA ILE A 5 -23.92 -11.34 26.32
C ILE A 5 -22.40 -11.15 26.51
N ILE A 6 -21.88 -11.50 27.69
CA ILE A 6 -20.44 -11.42 28.00
C ILE A 6 -19.64 -12.42 27.15
N LEU A 7 -20.17 -13.63 26.94
CA LEU A 7 -19.55 -14.64 26.08
C LEU A 7 -19.46 -14.17 24.62
N ALA A 8 -20.50 -13.52 24.10
CA ALA A 8 -20.50 -12.99 22.73
C ALA A 8 -19.42 -11.90 22.55
N ILE A 9 -19.28 -10.98 23.51
CA ILE A 9 -18.30 -9.88 23.43
C ILE A 9 -16.85 -10.41 23.45
N LEU A 10 -16.57 -11.46 24.23
CA LEU A 10 -15.25 -12.08 24.31
C LEU A 10 -14.82 -12.82 23.04
N VAL A 11 -15.78 -13.35 22.26
CA VAL A 11 -15.48 -14.05 20.99
C VAL A 11 -15.12 -13.08 19.87
N PHE A 12 -15.62 -11.84 19.91
CA PHE A 12 -15.31 -10.81 18.89
C PHE A 12 -14.06 -9.97 19.19
N SER A 13 -13.49 -10.04 20.41
CA SER A 13 -12.43 -9.11 20.83
C SER A 13 -10.98 -9.54 20.54
N SER A 14 -10.73 -10.70 19.90
CA SER A 14 -9.37 -11.27 19.84
C SER A 14 -8.77 -11.49 18.45
N GLN A 15 -9.42 -11.06 17.36
CA GLN A 15 -8.81 -11.19 16.03
C GLN A 15 -8.06 -9.91 15.64
N SER A 16 -6.94 -9.66 16.33
CA SER A 16 -5.94 -8.71 15.85
C SER A 16 -5.08 -9.40 14.80
N PHE A 17 -5.58 -9.49 13.57
CA PHE A 17 -4.77 -9.93 12.43
C PHE A 17 -3.73 -8.85 12.12
N ALA A 18 -2.52 -9.01 12.65
CA ALA A 18 -1.38 -8.32 12.08
C ALA A 18 -1.20 -8.82 10.64
N LYS A 19 -1.14 -7.90 9.68
CA LYS A 19 -0.88 -8.22 8.28
C LYS A 19 0.48 -8.92 8.20
N GLU A 20 0.50 -10.18 7.78
CA GLU A 20 1.76 -10.89 7.55
C GLU A 20 2.60 -10.12 6.53
N ARG A 21 3.89 -9.95 6.84
CA ARG A 21 4.83 -9.32 5.90
C ARG A 21 4.91 -10.18 4.65
N LEU A 22 4.64 -9.56 3.50
CA LEU A 22 4.68 -10.24 2.21
C LEU A 22 6.09 -10.84 1.95
N PRO A 23 6.18 -12.13 1.56
CA PRO A 23 7.43 -12.78 1.16
C PRO A 23 8.20 -11.97 0.11
N SER A 24 9.53 -12.07 0.13
CA SER A 24 10.42 -11.32 -0.78
C SER A 24 10.23 -11.69 -2.26
N ASN A 25 9.72 -12.89 -2.54
CA ASN A 25 9.29 -13.32 -3.86
C ASN A 25 7.77 -13.53 -3.88
N CYS A 26 7.08 -12.92 -4.83
CA CYS A 26 5.62 -13.04 -4.98
C CYS A 26 5.16 -14.43 -5.44
N ALA A 27 6.04 -15.43 -5.37
CA ALA A 27 5.84 -16.80 -5.86
C ALA A 27 4.69 -17.53 -5.15
N HIS A 28 4.48 -17.26 -3.86
CA HIS A 28 3.36 -17.79 -3.08
C HIS A 28 1.99 -17.38 -3.63
N LEU A 29 1.92 -16.33 -4.47
CA LEU A 29 0.69 -15.84 -5.10
C LEU A 29 0.63 -16.21 -6.60
N SER A 30 1.51 -17.10 -7.07
CA SER A 30 1.51 -17.56 -8.46
C SER A 30 0.24 -18.33 -8.83
N GLU A 31 -0.34 -19.07 -7.89
CA GLU A 31 -1.62 -19.77 -8.08
C GLU A 31 -2.79 -18.79 -8.19
N VAL A 32 -2.76 -17.71 -7.38
CA VAL A 32 -3.73 -16.61 -7.43
C VAL A 32 -3.74 -15.98 -8.82
N SER A 33 -2.57 -15.78 -9.42
CA SER A 33 -2.46 -15.24 -10.77
C SER A 33 -3.13 -16.11 -11.85
N LYS A 34 -3.40 -17.39 -11.59
CA LYS A 34 -4.07 -18.31 -12.53
C LYS A 34 -5.58 -18.41 -12.31
N ALA A 35 -6.09 -17.91 -11.18
CA ALA A 35 -7.52 -17.94 -10.89
C ALA A 35 -8.31 -17.08 -11.89
N THR A 36 -9.43 -17.65 -12.35
CA THR A 36 -10.36 -17.07 -13.32
C THR A 36 -11.53 -16.35 -12.65
N PHE A 37 -11.86 -16.71 -11.40
CA PHE A 37 -12.99 -16.14 -10.68
C PHE A 37 -12.55 -15.09 -9.67
N VAL A 38 -12.86 -13.82 -9.96
CA VAL A 38 -12.33 -12.67 -9.21
C VAL A 38 -13.06 -12.45 -7.88
N LEU A 39 -14.35 -12.77 -7.82
CA LEU A 39 -15.19 -12.52 -6.64
C LEU A 39 -14.68 -13.21 -5.37
N PHE A 40 -14.12 -14.41 -5.48
CA PHE A 40 -13.65 -15.20 -4.34
C PHE A 40 -12.21 -14.87 -3.92
N ASN A 41 -11.39 -14.33 -4.83
CA ASN A 41 -9.94 -14.15 -4.60
C ASN A 41 -9.49 -12.69 -4.60
N LYS A 42 -10.42 -11.72 -4.53
CA LYS A 42 -10.10 -10.27 -4.53
C LYS A 42 -8.97 -9.89 -3.56
N LYS A 43 -9.05 -10.37 -2.32
CA LYS A 43 -8.04 -10.08 -1.28
C LYS A 43 -6.66 -10.57 -1.70
N GLU A 44 -6.59 -11.76 -2.30
CA GLU A 44 -5.35 -12.36 -2.76
C GLU A 44 -4.78 -11.61 -3.98
N PHE A 45 -5.64 -11.14 -4.89
CA PHE A 45 -5.23 -10.29 -6.01
C PHE A 45 -4.68 -8.93 -5.55
N MET A 46 -5.30 -8.34 -4.52
CA MET A 46 -4.76 -7.14 -3.89
C MET A 46 -3.40 -7.42 -3.24
N GLN A 47 -3.25 -8.51 -2.49
CA GLN A 47 -1.96 -8.92 -1.91
C GLN A 47 -0.91 -9.18 -2.99
N LEU A 48 -1.31 -9.74 -4.14
CA LEU A 48 -0.42 -9.92 -5.29
C LEU A 48 0.03 -8.57 -5.84
N GLY A 49 -0.89 -7.62 -6.01
CA GLY A 49 -0.57 -6.26 -6.41
C GLY A 49 0.40 -5.57 -5.44
N GLU A 50 0.16 -5.68 -4.14
CA GLU A 50 1.05 -5.13 -3.11
C GLU A 50 2.46 -5.74 -3.21
N CYS A 51 2.55 -7.06 -3.34
CA CYS A 51 3.83 -7.75 -3.49
C CYS A 51 4.57 -7.32 -4.76
N LEU A 52 3.88 -7.28 -5.90
CA LEU A 52 4.45 -6.89 -7.19
C LEU A 52 4.98 -5.45 -7.14
N ALA A 53 4.25 -4.54 -6.51
CA ALA A 53 4.69 -3.16 -6.34
C ALA A 53 5.96 -3.07 -5.47
N ILE A 54 5.98 -3.75 -4.32
CA ILE A 54 7.16 -3.79 -3.45
C ILE A 54 8.37 -4.38 -4.19
N ALA A 55 8.17 -5.47 -4.93
CA ALA A 55 9.21 -6.11 -5.72
C ALA A 55 9.73 -5.16 -6.82
N ALA A 56 8.84 -4.42 -7.49
CA ALA A 56 9.24 -3.42 -8.48
C ALA A 56 10.07 -2.29 -7.84
N LEU A 57 9.63 -1.73 -6.71
CA LEU A 57 10.34 -0.66 -6.00
C LEU A 57 11.72 -1.10 -5.50
N LYS A 58 11.82 -2.33 -4.97
CA LYS A 58 13.11 -2.91 -4.54
C LYS A 58 14.08 -3.11 -5.71
N ASN A 59 13.55 -3.43 -6.89
CA ASN A 59 14.33 -3.59 -8.12
C ASN A 59 14.47 -2.30 -8.92
N HIS A 60 14.14 -1.13 -8.33
CA HIS A 60 14.22 0.19 -8.98
C HIS A 60 13.42 0.29 -10.29
N LYS A 61 12.36 -0.50 -10.43
CA LYS A 61 11.44 -0.41 -11.57
C LYS A 61 10.40 0.68 -11.30
N SER A 62 10.05 1.41 -12.35
CA SER A 62 8.94 2.34 -12.36
C SER A 62 7.60 1.61 -12.31
N LEU A 63 6.59 2.29 -11.76
CA LEU A 63 5.21 1.84 -11.72
C LEU A 63 4.29 2.95 -12.24
N ASP A 64 3.23 2.56 -12.95
CA ASP A 64 2.12 3.44 -13.29
C ASP A 64 1.20 3.62 -12.07
N LEU A 65 1.64 4.48 -11.16
CA LEU A 65 0.93 4.76 -9.92
C LEU A 65 -0.26 5.68 -10.12
N VAL A 66 -0.28 6.50 -11.17
CA VAL A 66 -1.43 7.34 -11.49
C VAL A 66 -2.63 6.46 -11.81
N ARG A 67 -2.46 5.50 -12.72
CA ARG A 67 -3.49 4.50 -13.03
C ARG A 67 -3.86 3.69 -11.79
N SER A 68 -2.86 3.14 -11.10
CA SER A 68 -3.09 2.28 -9.93
C SER A 68 -3.88 2.99 -8.82
N CYS A 69 -3.56 4.25 -8.55
CA CYS A 69 -4.22 5.03 -7.49
C CYS A 69 -5.56 5.62 -7.92
N ASN A 70 -5.82 5.81 -9.22
CA ASN A 70 -7.16 6.13 -9.71
C ASN A 70 -8.16 5.01 -9.41
N GLU A 71 -7.76 3.74 -9.53
CA GLU A 71 -8.60 2.61 -9.14
C GLU A 71 -8.98 2.66 -7.65
N VAL A 72 -8.07 3.15 -6.79
CA VAL A 72 -8.35 3.30 -5.34
C VAL A 72 -9.42 4.34 -5.09
N ASP A 73 -9.37 5.48 -5.78
CA ASP A 73 -10.40 6.51 -5.66
C ASP A 73 -11.73 6.07 -6.28
N GLU A 74 -11.71 5.36 -7.42
CA GLU A 74 -12.91 4.80 -8.04
C GLU A 74 -13.59 3.79 -7.11
N ASN A 75 -12.84 2.82 -6.57
CA ASN A 75 -13.36 1.85 -5.61
C ASN A 75 -13.88 2.52 -4.32
N ARG A 76 -13.31 3.66 -3.90
CA ARG A 76 -13.84 4.45 -2.76
C ARG A 76 -15.20 5.05 -3.08
N ARG A 77 -15.37 5.61 -4.28
CA ARG A 77 -16.61 6.28 -4.71
C ARG A 77 -17.71 5.28 -5.07
N ASN A 78 -17.34 4.09 -5.54
CA ASN A 78 -18.28 3.08 -5.99
C ASN A 78 -18.44 1.95 -4.95
N PHE A 79 -19.27 2.19 -3.93
CA PHE A 79 -19.50 1.26 -2.82
C PHE A 79 -20.04 -0.12 -3.27
N LEU A 80 -20.83 -0.15 -4.35
CA LEU A 80 -21.34 -1.40 -4.94
C LEU A 80 -20.38 -2.02 -5.97
N GLY A 81 -19.49 -1.22 -6.56
CA GLY A 81 -18.45 -1.69 -7.51
C GLY A 81 -17.40 -2.60 -6.87
N ILE A 82 -17.30 -2.60 -5.52
CA ILE A 82 -16.47 -3.52 -4.75
C ILE A 82 -16.74 -5.00 -5.07
N LEU A 83 -17.99 -5.34 -5.45
CA LEU A 83 -18.42 -6.69 -5.83
C LEU A 83 -18.16 -7.03 -7.29
N SER A 84 -17.79 -6.07 -8.13
CA SER A 84 -17.56 -6.27 -9.57
C SER A 84 -16.14 -5.99 -10.02
N LEU A 85 -15.20 -5.73 -9.09
CA LEU A 85 -13.84 -5.40 -9.48
C LEU A 85 -13.25 -6.49 -10.35
N SER A 86 -12.62 -6.07 -11.45
CA SER A 86 -11.86 -6.98 -12.28
C SER A 86 -10.59 -7.43 -11.54
N LYS A 87 -10.00 -8.52 -12.04
CA LYS A 87 -8.72 -9.04 -11.56
C LYS A 87 -7.63 -7.98 -11.63
N LEU A 88 -7.63 -7.22 -12.72
CA LEU A 88 -6.68 -6.14 -12.96
C LEU A 88 -6.88 -5.00 -11.97
N GLU A 89 -8.11 -4.53 -11.77
CA GLU A 89 -8.41 -3.48 -10.79
C GLU A 89 -8.00 -3.90 -9.38
N SER A 90 -8.26 -5.15 -8.99
CA SER A 90 -7.83 -5.68 -7.69
C SER A 90 -6.31 -5.64 -7.52
N ILE A 91 -5.55 -5.96 -8.58
CA ILE A 91 -4.09 -5.86 -8.57
C ILE A 91 -3.63 -4.39 -8.51
N LEU A 92 -4.23 -3.50 -9.31
CA LEU A 92 -3.91 -2.07 -9.33
C LEU A 92 -4.19 -1.39 -7.98
N LEU A 93 -5.31 -1.73 -7.33
CA LEU A 93 -5.63 -1.34 -5.96
C LEU A 93 -4.53 -1.76 -4.98
N GLY A 94 -4.08 -3.01 -5.10
CA GLY A 94 -2.98 -3.56 -4.32
C GLY A 94 -1.66 -2.82 -4.59
N GLN A 95 -1.36 -2.51 -5.85
CA GLN A 95 -0.12 -1.82 -6.22
C GLN A 95 -0.03 -0.43 -5.58
N CYS A 96 -1.08 0.39 -5.72
CA CYS A 96 -1.09 1.73 -5.11
C CYS A 96 -0.94 1.66 -3.58
N LYS A 97 -1.75 0.82 -2.91
CA LYS A 97 -1.69 0.66 -1.45
C LYS A 97 -0.34 0.12 -0.98
N GLY A 98 0.16 -0.92 -1.63
CA GLY A 98 1.44 -1.54 -1.29
C GLY A 98 2.62 -0.59 -1.46
N THR A 99 2.60 0.24 -2.51
CA THR A 99 3.61 1.29 -2.69
C THR A 99 3.58 2.32 -1.57
N ILE A 100 2.40 2.86 -1.22
CA ILE A 100 2.25 3.84 -0.14
C ILE A 100 2.71 3.26 1.19
N ASP A 101 2.22 2.05 1.53
CA ASP A 101 2.56 1.37 2.78
C ASP A 101 4.06 1.10 2.85
N TYR A 102 4.68 0.61 1.76
CA TYR A 102 6.12 0.37 1.71
C TYR A 102 6.95 1.64 1.92
N ILE A 103 6.60 2.74 1.26
CA ILE A 103 7.32 4.01 1.44
C ILE A 103 7.17 4.51 2.87
N TYR A 104 5.97 4.47 3.41
CA TYR A 104 5.72 4.89 4.79
C TYR A 104 6.49 4.01 5.79
N GLU A 105 6.43 2.69 5.67
CA GLU A 105 7.11 1.77 6.59
C GLU A 105 8.64 1.86 6.50
N HIS A 106 9.18 2.11 5.30
CA HIS A 106 10.61 2.12 5.08
C HIS A 106 11.26 3.45 5.44
N TYR A 107 10.63 4.58 5.09
CA TYR A 107 11.23 5.91 5.19
C TYR A 107 10.72 6.74 6.35
N ASN A 108 9.50 6.52 6.85
CA ASN A 108 8.96 7.40 7.89
C ASN A 108 9.80 7.32 9.17
N LYS A 109 10.25 8.48 9.67
CA LYS A 109 11.20 8.66 10.78
C LYS A 109 12.62 8.14 10.50
N GLU A 110 12.93 7.73 9.28
CA GLU A 110 14.30 7.47 8.87
C GLU A 110 15.08 8.78 8.85
N ARG A 111 16.33 8.75 9.30
CA ARG A 111 17.21 9.92 9.27
C ARG A 111 17.57 10.26 7.82
N VAL A 112 17.51 11.55 7.49
CA VAL A 112 17.96 12.03 6.19
C VAL A 112 19.48 12.00 6.17
N ASN A 113 20.05 11.14 5.33
CA ASN A 113 21.49 11.10 5.13
C ASN A 113 21.91 12.13 4.08
N ASP A 114 21.97 13.40 4.47
CA ASP A 114 22.57 14.46 3.65
C ASP A 114 23.96 14.83 4.18
N TYR A 115 24.96 14.68 3.29
CA TYR A 115 26.35 15.04 3.55
C TYR A 115 26.57 16.55 3.69
N ARG A 116 25.61 17.40 3.28
CA ARG A 116 25.77 18.86 3.27
C ARG A 116 25.50 19.52 4.62
N TYR A 117 24.72 18.90 5.50
CA TYR A 117 24.37 19.46 6.79
C TYR A 117 25.06 18.72 7.93
N ARG A 118 25.99 19.39 8.61
CA ARG A 118 26.62 18.96 9.87
C ARG A 118 25.60 18.71 11.01
N SER A 119 24.32 19.06 10.78
CA SER A 119 23.15 18.87 11.64
C SER A 119 22.15 17.81 11.12
N SER A 120 22.53 16.96 10.16
CA SER A 120 21.64 15.91 9.60
C SER A 120 21.10 14.94 10.67
N ASN A 121 21.76 14.84 11.83
CA ASN A 121 21.28 14.08 12.98
C ASN A 121 19.92 14.53 13.53
N ARG A 122 19.42 15.71 13.14
CA ARG A 122 18.13 16.26 13.58
C ARG A 122 17.04 16.20 12.51
N ILE A 123 17.35 15.78 11.28
CA ILE A 123 16.36 15.78 10.18
C ILE A 123 15.90 14.35 9.92
N VAL A 124 14.60 14.15 9.90
CA VAL A 124 13.95 12.86 9.62
C VAL A 124 12.89 13.03 8.54
N TYR A 125 12.63 11.98 7.78
CA TYR A 125 11.48 11.95 6.90
C TYR A 125 10.17 11.84 7.69
N ARG A 126 9.16 12.59 7.28
CA ARG A 126 7.78 12.44 7.74
C ARG A 126 6.90 12.17 6.53
N CYS A 127 6.42 10.93 6.42
CA CYS A 127 5.69 10.47 5.25
C CYS A 127 4.17 10.53 5.48
N VAL A 128 3.43 10.87 4.43
CA VAL A 128 1.96 10.76 4.38
C VAL A 128 1.53 9.35 3.98
N LYS A 129 0.37 8.92 4.47
CA LYS A 129 -0.23 7.61 4.17
C LYS A 129 -1.73 7.71 3.96
N GLY A 130 -2.36 6.62 3.51
CA GLY A 130 -3.80 6.53 3.32
C GLY A 130 -4.29 7.43 2.19
N GLU A 131 -5.52 7.93 2.30
CA GLU A 131 -6.21 8.65 1.21
C GLU A 131 -5.44 9.88 0.73
N LYS A 132 -4.80 10.63 1.64
CA LYS A 132 -3.98 11.80 1.28
C LYS A 132 -2.82 11.41 0.36
N ALA A 133 -2.19 10.26 0.59
CA ALA A 133 -1.11 9.76 -0.26
C ALA A 133 -1.64 9.31 -1.63
N VAL A 134 -2.82 8.70 -1.68
CA VAL A 134 -3.51 8.34 -2.93
C VAL A 134 -3.75 9.60 -3.78
N ASP A 135 -4.28 10.66 -3.18
CA ASP A 135 -4.57 11.92 -3.89
C ASP A 135 -3.30 12.59 -4.43
N ILE A 136 -2.21 12.58 -3.65
CA ILE A 136 -0.91 13.09 -4.11
C ILE A 136 -0.42 12.31 -5.32
N LEU A 137 -0.39 10.97 -5.26
CA LEU A 137 0.13 10.15 -6.36
C LEU A 137 -0.70 10.27 -7.64
N ARG A 138 -2.03 10.39 -7.52
CA ARG A 138 -2.92 10.62 -8.67
C ARG A 138 -2.69 11.96 -9.36
N SER A 139 -2.31 12.98 -8.58
CA SER A 139 -2.03 14.32 -9.11
C SER A 139 -0.65 14.44 -9.78
N SER A 140 0.17 13.38 -9.72
CA SER A 140 1.46 13.34 -10.38
C SER A 140 1.31 13.46 -11.90
N LYS A 141 2.18 14.25 -12.53
CA LYS A 141 2.28 14.35 -13.99
C LYS A 141 3.19 13.27 -14.60
N LYS A 142 3.88 12.48 -13.78
CA LYS A 142 4.74 11.40 -14.23
C LYS A 142 3.89 10.13 -14.39
N GLU A 143 3.84 9.60 -15.59
CA GLU A 143 3.19 8.32 -15.88
C GLU A 143 3.92 7.16 -15.20
N GLU A 144 5.25 7.20 -15.19
CA GLU A 144 6.10 6.19 -14.55
C GLU A 144 6.86 6.81 -13.36
N ILE A 145 6.62 6.27 -12.16
CA ILE A 145 7.17 6.82 -10.92
C ILE A 145 8.08 5.78 -10.27
N GLY A 146 9.35 6.14 -10.07
CA GLY A 146 10.33 5.29 -9.39
C GLY A 146 10.30 5.47 -7.86
N ARG A 147 10.96 4.57 -7.13
CA ARG A 147 10.97 4.57 -5.65
C ARG A 147 11.35 5.92 -5.02
N SER A 148 12.41 6.56 -5.52
CA SER A 148 12.84 7.87 -5.00
C SER A 148 11.81 8.96 -5.29
N ASP A 149 11.20 8.96 -6.47
CA ASP A 149 10.15 9.91 -6.82
C ASP A 149 8.93 9.76 -5.89
N VAL A 150 8.52 8.50 -5.61
CA VAL A 150 7.41 8.25 -4.67
C VAL A 150 7.76 8.76 -3.28
N ARG A 151 8.99 8.49 -2.80
CA ARG A 151 9.46 9.01 -1.51
C ARG A 151 9.39 10.53 -1.49
N ASP A 152 9.92 11.19 -2.51
CA ASP A 152 10.00 12.66 -2.56
C ASP A 152 8.60 13.31 -2.70
N LEU A 153 7.64 12.60 -3.30
CA LEU A 153 6.24 13.03 -3.35
C LEU A 153 5.51 12.84 -2.01
N LEU A 154 5.83 11.80 -1.26
CA LEU A 154 5.08 11.40 -0.06
C LEU A 154 5.72 11.79 1.26
N CYS A 155 7.01 12.13 1.28
CA CYS A 155 7.77 12.37 2.51
C CYS A 155 8.41 13.76 2.50
N ASP A 156 8.17 14.49 3.59
CA ASP A 156 8.82 15.77 3.85
C ASP A 156 10.01 15.58 4.81
N GLU A 157 11.08 16.34 4.61
CA GLU A 157 12.18 16.43 5.56
C GLU A 157 11.83 17.40 6.69
N VAL A 158 11.79 16.91 7.93
CA VAL A 158 11.42 17.72 9.10
C VAL A 158 12.45 17.63 10.21
N TYR A 159 12.61 18.71 10.96
CA TYR A 159 13.37 18.69 12.20
C TYR A 159 12.63 17.86 13.26
N ASN A 160 13.35 16.90 13.84
CA ASN A 160 12.91 16.04 14.94
C ASN A 160 13.12 16.71 16.29
#